data_AF-A0AA97I9M0-F1
#
_entry.id   AF-A0AA97I9M0-F1
#
_cell.length_a   1.000
_cell.length_b   1.000
_cell.length_c   1.000
_cell.angle_alpha   90.00
_cell.angle_beta   90.00
_cell.angle_gamma   90.00
#
_symmetry.space_group_name_H-M   'P 1'
#
loop_
_entity.id
_entity.type
_entity.pdbx_description
1 polymer ?
#
loop_
_entity_poly.entity_id
_entity_poly.type
_entity_poly.pdbx_seq_one_letter_code
_entity_poly.pdbx_strand_id
1 'polypeptide(L)'
;MNLTGQTVRPKKGRPEERKKDKTARAKGQRQPRVIDKAYKGVIATLPSILSGGGPCEVVHVRYGSPAHDKRPTGMQEKPSDMWCLPLTSAEHREGKNAQHSTNERMWWAAQCIDPLQACKDLHAVYTDPDYDETQRHTRMVTVIAAHRALGQIRRETQEETNGPAT
;
A
#
# COMPACT_ATOMS: atom_id res chain seq x y z
N MET A 1 -4.53 40.15 60.72
CA MET A 1 -3.28 39.36 60.52
C MET A 1 -3.68 37.89 60.47
N ASN A 2 -3.85 37.30 59.29
CA ASN A 2 -4.16 35.88 59.14
C ASN A 2 -3.09 35.24 58.24
N LEU A 3 -2.29 34.35 58.83
CA LEU A 3 -1.31 33.50 58.16
C LEU A 3 -2.00 32.16 57.86
N THR A 4 -2.32 31.91 56.59
CA THR A 4 -2.74 30.57 56.14
C THR A 4 -1.62 29.98 55.30
N GLY A 5 -0.83 29.08 55.90
CA GLY A 5 0.18 28.29 55.20
C GLY A 5 -0.47 27.29 54.25
N GLN A 6 -0.27 27.45 52.95
CA GLN A 6 -0.55 26.41 51.95
C GLN A 6 0.70 25.56 51.74
N THR A 7 0.61 24.28 52.07
CA THR A 7 1.63 23.27 51.75
C THR A 7 1.44 22.81 50.30
N VAL A 8 2.35 23.21 49.40
CA VAL A 8 2.38 22.72 48.02
C VAL A 8 2.99 21.32 47.99
N ARG A 9 2.22 20.32 47.52
CA ARG A 9 2.70 18.95 47.30
C ARG A 9 3.55 18.89 46.02
N PRO A 10 4.73 18.24 46.00
CA PRO A 10 5.54 18.15 44.79
C PRO A 10 4.90 17.20 43.77
N LYS A 11 4.86 17.62 42.50
CA LYS A 11 4.37 16.80 41.38
C LYS A 11 5.39 15.71 41.06
N LYS A 12 4.99 14.44 41.25
CA LYS A 12 5.76 13.25 40.88
C LYS A 12 6.03 13.27 39.37
N GLY A 13 7.31 13.36 38.99
CA GLY A 13 7.74 13.34 37.59
C GLY A 13 7.29 12.08 36.85
N ARG A 14 6.88 12.25 35.59
CA ARG A 14 6.54 11.16 34.67
C ARG A 14 7.78 10.28 34.48
N PRO A 15 7.69 8.95 34.61
CA PRO A 15 8.86 8.09 34.43
C PRO A 15 9.37 8.23 32.99
N GLU A 16 10.68 8.41 32.84
CA GLU A 16 11.33 8.39 31.54
C GLU A 16 11.09 7.05 30.83
N GLU A 17 10.68 7.15 29.57
CA GLU A 17 10.41 6.01 28.72
C GLU A 17 11.73 5.28 28.37
N ARG A 18 11.96 4.13 29.01
CA ARG A 18 13.06 3.22 28.65
C ARG A 18 12.94 2.82 27.17
N LYS A 19 13.77 3.38 26.30
CA LYS A 19 13.99 2.84 24.96
C LYS A 19 14.55 1.42 25.11
N LYS A 20 13.77 0.42 24.73
CA LYS A 20 14.21 -0.98 24.66
C LYS A 20 15.22 -1.10 23.51
N ASP A 21 16.46 -1.44 23.84
CA ASP A 21 17.44 -1.89 22.87
C ASP A 21 16.91 -3.15 22.16
N LYS A 22 16.82 -3.08 20.83
CA LYS A 22 16.41 -4.22 19.99
C LYS A 22 17.59 -5.19 19.89
N THR A 23 17.53 -6.27 20.66
CA THR A 23 18.44 -7.41 20.52
C THR A 23 18.42 -7.97 19.09
N ALA A 24 19.58 -8.41 18.60
CA ALA A 24 19.72 -9.04 17.30
C ALA A 24 18.82 -10.30 17.21
N ARG A 25 18.11 -10.45 16.09
CA ARG A 25 17.09 -11.49 15.92
C ARG A 25 17.71 -12.89 15.82
N ALA A 26 17.04 -13.87 16.44
CA ALA A 26 17.43 -15.27 16.37
C ALA A 26 17.32 -15.81 14.92
N LYS A 27 18.30 -16.64 14.54
CA LYS A 27 18.38 -17.30 13.23
C LYS A 27 17.12 -18.13 12.98
N GLY A 28 16.44 -17.89 11.85
CA GLY A 28 15.21 -18.59 11.46
C GLY A 28 13.91 -17.86 11.78
N GLN A 29 13.93 -16.74 12.52
CA GLN A 29 12.73 -15.92 12.66
C GLN A 29 12.37 -15.22 11.35
N ARG A 30 11.10 -15.37 10.93
CA ARG A 30 10.55 -14.69 9.76
C ARG A 30 10.70 -13.18 9.91
N GLN A 31 11.09 -12.50 8.83
CA GLN A 31 11.16 -11.05 8.84
C GLN A 31 9.74 -10.48 9.02
N PRO A 32 9.48 -9.70 10.08
CA PRO A 32 8.19 -9.09 10.29
C PRO A 32 7.91 -8.08 9.19
N ARG A 33 6.62 -7.92 8.88
CA ARG A 33 6.16 -6.93 7.91
C ARG A 33 6.63 -5.53 8.29
N VAL A 34 6.93 -4.72 7.27
CA VAL A 34 7.19 -3.29 7.44
C VAL A 34 5.85 -2.56 7.43
N ILE A 35 5.61 -1.74 8.46
CA ILE A 35 4.39 -0.95 8.60
C ILE A 35 4.75 0.51 8.41
N ASP A 36 4.09 1.15 7.46
CA ASP A 36 4.20 2.57 7.17
C ASP A 36 2.79 3.17 7.11
N LYS A 37 2.42 3.89 8.17
CA LYS A 37 1.09 4.52 8.25
C LYS A 37 1.00 5.75 7.36
N ALA A 38 2.10 6.47 7.15
CA ALA A 38 2.12 7.68 6.34
C ALA A 38 1.96 7.33 4.87
N TYR A 39 2.70 6.33 4.39
CA TYR A 39 2.54 5.81 3.02
C TYR A 39 1.09 5.39 2.73
N LYS A 40 0.47 4.63 3.64
CA LYS A 40 -0.94 4.24 3.48
C LYS A 40 -1.90 5.42 3.46
N GLY A 41 -1.62 6.46 4.24
CA GLY A 41 -2.38 7.71 4.20
C GLY A 41 -2.36 8.32 2.81
N VAL A 42 -1.18 8.41 2.19
CA VAL A 42 -1.01 8.88 0.81
C VAL A 42 -1.72 7.96 -0.17
N ILE A 43 -1.56 6.64 -0.07
CA ILE A 43 -2.22 5.70 -0.99
C ILE A 43 -3.75 5.86 -0.97
N ALA A 44 -4.35 6.09 0.20
CA ALA A 44 -5.81 6.30 0.30
C ALA A 44 -6.30 7.59 -0.39
N THR A 45 -5.44 8.58 -0.61
CA THR A 45 -5.81 9.83 -1.31
C THR A 45 -5.63 9.75 -2.83
N LEU A 46 -4.93 8.72 -3.32
CA LEU A 46 -4.68 8.55 -4.75
C LEU A 46 -5.92 7.99 -5.47
N PRO A 47 -6.09 8.31 -6.76
CA PRO A 47 -7.15 7.73 -7.58
C PRO A 47 -6.92 6.23 -7.78
N SER A 48 -7.99 5.48 -8.04
CA SER A 48 -7.91 4.05 -8.29
C SER A 48 -7.02 3.73 -9.49
N ILE A 49 -6.19 2.69 -9.36
CA ILE A 49 -5.37 2.19 -10.48
C ILE A 49 -6.17 1.56 -11.62
N LEU A 50 -7.45 1.23 -11.38
CA LEU A 50 -8.34 0.71 -12.40
C LEU A 50 -9.16 1.81 -13.05
N SER A 51 -10.09 2.41 -12.32
CA SER A 51 -11.00 3.43 -12.87
C SER A 51 -10.40 4.83 -12.93
N GLY A 52 -9.41 5.14 -12.08
CA GLY A 52 -9.01 6.51 -11.80
C GLY A 52 -9.98 7.29 -10.89
N GLY A 53 -11.00 6.63 -10.34
CA GLY A 53 -11.97 7.24 -9.43
C GLY A 53 -11.51 7.30 -7.97
N GLY A 54 -12.38 7.78 -7.09
CA GLY A 54 -12.18 7.80 -5.63
C GLY A 54 -13.51 8.03 -4.90
N PRO A 55 -13.55 7.95 -3.56
CA PRO A 55 -12.44 7.68 -2.64
C PRO A 55 -11.92 6.23 -2.71
N CYS A 56 -10.67 6.02 -2.31
CA CYS A 56 -9.99 4.73 -2.40
C CYS A 56 -9.69 4.11 -1.04
N GLU A 57 -9.69 2.78 -1.02
CA GLU A 57 -9.14 1.95 0.04
C GLU A 57 -7.69 1.57 -0.26
N VAL A 58 -6.93 1.29 0.80
CA VAL A 58 -5.58 0.72 0.70
C VAL A 58 -5.69 -0.80 0.57
N VAL A 59 -5.40 -1.33 -0.62
CA VAL A 59 -5.51 -2.76 -0.92
C VAL A 59 -4.14 -3.39 -0.99
N HIS A 60 -3.87 -4.37 -0.12
CA HIS A 60 -2.60 -5.10 -0.12
C HIS A 60 -2.59 -6.24 -1.14
N VAL A 61 -1.57 -6.31 -1.99
CA VAL A 61 -1.36 -7.43 -2.91
C VAL A 61 -0.77 -8.60 -2.12
N ARG A 62 -1.49 -9.73 -2.02
CA ARG A 62 -1.14 -10.80 -1.08
C ARG A 62 -0.19 -11.84 -1.68
N TYR A 63 -0.33 -12.21 -2.94
CA TYR A 63 0.51 -13.26 -3.53
C TYR A 63 2.01 -12.91 -3.57
N GLY A 64 2.87 -13.92 -3.39
CA GLY A 64 4.33 -13.79 -3.53
C GLY A 64 4.76 -13.84 -5.00
N SER A 65 5.90 -13.23 -5.32
CA SER A 65 6.47 -13.23 -6.66
C SER A 65 8.00 -13.11 -6.59
N PRO A 66 8.75 -14.17 -6.95
CA PRO A 66 10.20 -14.11 -7.04
C PRO A 66 10.70 -13.03 -8.02
N ALA A 67 10.03 -12.85 -9.15
CA ALA A 67 10.36 -11.82 -10.15
C ALA A 67 10.28 -10.39 -9.60
N HIS A 68 9.56 -10.18 -8.50
CA HIS A 68 9.39 -8.89 -7.85
C HIS A 68 10.07 -8.83 -6.48
N ASP A 69 10.90 -9.81 -6.13
CA ASP A 69 11.54 -9.91 -4.81
C ASP A 69 10.53 -9.90 -3.65
N LYS A 70 9.30 -10.32 -3.93
CA LYS A 70 8.21 -10.35 -2.95
C LYS A 70 8.06 -11.76 -2.40
N ARG A 71 8.47 -11.93 -1.13
CA ARG A 71 8.26 -13.18 -0.42
C ARG A 71 6.77 -13.54 -0.34
N PRO A 72 6.43 -14.84 -0.31
CA PRO A 72 5.07 -15.25 0.04
C PRO A 72 4.72 -14.79 1.46
N THR A 73 3.48 -14.33 1.65
CA THR A 73 2.92 -14.06 2.98
C THR A 73 2.23 -15.32 3.50
N GLY A 74 2.42 -15.65 4.78
CA GLY A 74 1.65 -16.73 5.41
C GLY A 74 0.15 -16.41 5.42
N MET A 75 -0.71 -17.43 5.56
CA MET A 75 -2.17 -17.29 5.49
C MET A 75 -2.76 -16.17 6.38
N GLN A 76 -2.15 -15.88 7.53
CA GLN A 76 -2.60 -14.84 8.46
C GLN A 76 -1.76 -13.56 8.45
N GLU A 77 -0.69 -13.52 7.67
CA GLU A 77 0.20 -12.36 7.63
C GLU A 77 -0.29 -11.34 6.60
N LYS A 78 -0.40 -10.07 7.01
CA LYS A 78 -0.60 -8.96 6.06
C LYS A 78 0.74 -8.64 5.38
N PRO A 79 0.76 -8.40 4.05
CA PRO A 79 1.95 -7.90 3.36
C PRO A 79 2.49 -6.61 3.99
N SER A 80 3.77 -6.31 3.76
CA SER A 80 4.34 -5.00 4.09
C SER A 80 3.56 -3.88 3.37
N ASP A 81 3.51 -2.69 3.98
CA ASP A 81 2.70 -1.60 3.46
C ASP A 81 3.17 -1.08 2.09
N MET A 82 4.42 -1.31 1.68
CA MET A 82 4.86 -1.03 0.30
C MET A 82 4.09 -1.82 -0.78
N TRP A 83 3.49 -2.95 -0.42
CA TRP A 83 2.74 -3.82 -1.33
C TRP A 83 1.25 -3.50 -1.30
N CYS A 84 0.90 -2.22 -1.45
CA CYS A 84 -0.50 -1.80 -1.56
C CYS A 84 -0.76 -0.86 -2.73
N LEU A 85 -2.02 -0.81 -3.17
CA LEU A 85 -2.54 -0.01 -4.26
C LEU A 85 -3.87 0.65 -3.88
N PRO A 86 -4.21 1.81 -4.49
CA PRO A 86 -5.52 2.42 -4.34
C PRO A 86 -6.56 1.71 -5.22
N LEU A 87 -7.67 1.28 -4.62
CA LEU A 87 -8.86 0.81 -5.31
C LEU A 87 -10.11 1.37 -4.65
N THR A 88 -11.16 1.65 -5.42
CA THR A 88 -12.47 2.00 -4.85
C THR A 88 -13.08 0.81 -4.10
N SER A 89 -14.01 1.05 -3.17
CA SER A 89 -14.72 -0.02 -2.46
C SER A 89 -15.48 -0.96 -3.42
N ALA A 90 -15.99 -0.42 -4.54
CA ALA A 90 -16.62 -1.21 -5.61
C ALA A 90 -15.64 -2.18 -6.29
N GLU A 91 -14.42 -1.73 -6.62
CA GLU A 91 -13.40 -2.59 -7.24
C GLU A 91 -12.78 -3.56 -6.24
N HIS A 92 -12.67 -3.17 -4.97
CA HIS A 92 -12.04 -3.97 -3.94
C HIS A 92 -12.97 -5.05 -3.39
N ARG A 93 -14.21 -4.71 -2.99
CA ARG A 93 -15.07 -5.61 -2.18
C ARG A 93 -16.51 -5.77 -2.66
N GLU A 94 -17.12 -4.72 -3.20
CA GLU A 94 -18.58 -4.68 -3.36
C GLU A 94 -19.06 -5.09 -4.75
N GLY A 95 -18.26 -4.83 -5.78
CA GLY A 95 -18.61 -5.12 -7.16
C GLY A 95 -18.69 -6.61 -7.46
N LYS A 96 -19.47 -6.97 -8.49
CA LYS A 96 -19.61 -8.35 -8.97
C LYS A 96 -18.26 -9.01 -9.30
N ASN A 97 -17.33 -8.21 -9.83
CA ASN A 97 -15.97 -8.63 -10.17
C ASN A 97 -14.94 -7.99 -9.22
N ALA A 98 -15.27 -7.87 -7.93
CA ALA A 98 -14.36 -7.33 -6.94
C ALA A 98 -13.12 -8.22 -6.74
N GLN A 99 -12.00 -7.60 -6.39
CA GLN A 99 -10.75 -8.33 -6.12
C GLN A 99 -10.91 -9.34 -4.96
N HIS A 100 -11.68 -8.99 -3.91
CA HIS A 100 -11.93 -9.89 -2.78
C HIS A 100 -12.79 -11.13 -3.10
N SER A 101 -13.59 -11.11 -4.17
CA SER A 101 -14.46 -12.24 -4.53
C SER A 101 -13.82 -13.21 -5.54
N THR A 102 -12.56 -12.96 -5.93
CA THR A 102 -11.89 -13.67 -7.02
C THR A 102 -10.49 -14.14 -6.62
N ASN A 103 -9.86 -14.97 -7.46
CA ASN A 103 -8.45 -15.29 -7.29
C ASN A 103 -7.62 -14.06 -7.67
N GLU A 104 -7.03 -13.39 -6.67
CA GLU A 104 -6.28 -12.13 -6.81
C GLU A 104 -5.32 -12.12 -8.01
N ARG A 105 -4.54 -13.19 -8.23
CA ARG A 105 -3.58 -13.23 -9.34
C ARG A 105 -4.28 -13.26 -10.70
N MET A 106 -5.33 -14.07 -10.83
CA MET A 106 -6.12 -14.13 -12.07
C MET A 106 -6.89 -12.82 -12.31
N TRP A 107 -7.37 -12.20 -11.24
CA TRP A 107 -8.06 -10.92 -11.31
C TRP A 107 -7.16 -9.81 -11.86
N TRP A 108 -5.94 -9.67 -11.32
CA TRP A 108 -4.97 -8.71 -11.84
C TRP A 108 -4.54 -9.01 -13.29
N ALA A 109 -4.38 -10.30 -13.63
CA ALA A 109 -4.08 -10.72 -14.99
C ALA A 109 -5.19 -10.30 -15.97
N ALA A 110 -6.46 -10.46 -15.59
CA ALA A 110 -7.61 -10.02 -16.38
C ALA A 110 -7.63 -8.48 -16.56
N GLN A 111 -7.10 -7.73 -15.59
CA GLN A 111 -6.94 -6.28 -15.74
C GLN A 111 -5.78 -5.87 -16.65
N CYS A 112 -4.90 -6.80 -17.03
CA CYS A 112 -3.65 -6.57 -17.78
C CYS A 112 -2.66 -5.61 -17.08
N ILE A 113 -2.77 -5.49 -15.75
CA ILE A 113 -1.89 -4.65 -14.92
C ILE A 113 -0.99 -5.57 -14.09
N ASP A 114 0.30 -5.21 -14.00
CA ASP A 114 1.20 -5.83 -13.02
C ASP A 114 1.13 -5.04 -11.70
N PRO A 115 0.39 -5.54 -10.70
CA PRO A 115 0.19 -4.80 -9.47
C PRO A 115 1.46 -4.72 -8.62
N LEU A 116 2.38 -5.68 -8.76
CA LEU A 116 3.61 -5.71 -7.97
C LEU A 116 4.62 -4.71 -8.51
N GLN A 117 4.70 -4.56 -9.83
CA GLN A 117 5.49 -3.48 -10.43
C GLN A 117 4.91 -2.11 -10.07
N ALA A 118 3.59 -1.94 -10.15
CA ALA A 118 2.94 -0.70 -9.72
C ALA A 118 3.21 -0.35 -8.26
N CYS A 119 3.17 -1.32 -7.34
CA CYS A 119 3.58 -1.13 -5.95
C CYS A 119 5.03 -0.64 -5.82
N LYS A 120 5.97 -1.26 -6.55
CA LYS A 120 7.40 -0.86 -6.54
C LYS A 120 7.56 0.58 -7.01
N ASP A 121 6.92 0.95 -8.12
CA ASP A 121 7.06 2.28 -8.72
C ASP A 121 6.47 3.37 -7.82
N LEU A 122 5.31 3.13 -7.21
CA LEU A 122 4.71 4.06 -6.25
C LEU A 122 5.58 4.24 -5.01
N HIS A 123 6.10 3.14 -4.47
CA HIS A 123 6.97 3.20 -3.30
C HIS A 123 8.31 3.88 -3.60
N ALA A 124 8.85 3.72 -4.81
CA ALA A 124 10.04 4.43 -5.25
C ALA A 124 9.82 5.95 -5.24
N VAL A 125 8.73 6.44 -5.85
CA VAL A 125 8.38 7.87 -5.82
C VAL A 125 8.15 8.36 -4.39
N TYR A 126 7.52 7.55 -3.53
CA TYR A 126 7.27 7.95 -2.15
C TYR A 126 8.54 8.11 -1.31
N THR A 127 9.54 7.27 -1.55
CA THR A 127 10.78 7.22 -0.75
C THR A 127 11.93 8.04 -1.33
N ASP A 128 11.75 8.59 -2.52
CA ASP A 128 12.72 9.46 -3.17
C ASP A 128 12.86 10.78 -2.38
N PRO A 129 14.08 11.09 -1.88
CA PRO A 129 14.32 12.26 -1.04
C PRO A 129 14.25 13.59 -1.79
N ASP A 130 14.33 13.58 -3.12
CA ASP A 130 14.43 14.79 -3.94
C ASP A 130 13.06 15.39 -4.29
N TYR A 131 11.96 14.67 -4.03
CA TYR A 131 10.61 15.16 -4.28
C TYR A 131 9.99 15.89 -3.07
N ASP A 132 9.54 17.12 -3.30
CA ASP A 132 8.62 17.81 -2.41
C ASP A 132 7.26 17.08 -2.33
N GLU A 133 6.49 17.37 -1.28
CA GLU A 133 5.22 16.68 -0.99
C GLU A 133 4.15 16.86 -2.08
N THR A 134 4.08 18.05 -2.70
CA THR A 134 3.09 18.37 -3.75
C THR A 134 3.46 17.70 -5.08
N GLN A 135 4.75 17.70 -5.43
CA GLN A 135 5.28 17.00 -6.58
C GLN A 135 5.18 15.49 -6.41
N ARG A 136 5.44 14.95 -5.20
CA ARG A 136 5.33 13.52 -4.90
C ARG A 136 3.93 13.00 -5.18
N HIS A 137 2.90 13.67 -4.66
CA HIS A 137 1.52 13.26 -4.91
C HIS A 137 1.21 13.26 -6.42
N THR A 138 1.55 14.34 -7.12
CA THR A 138 1.33 14.48 -8.56
C THR A 138 2.06 13.40 -9.37
N ARG A 139 3.30 13.07 -8.99
CA ARG A 139 4.09 11.99 -9.60
C ARG A 139 3.47 10.62 -9.36
N MET A 140 3.01 10.33 -8.14
CA MET A 140 2.32 9.07 -7.83
C MET A 140 1.01 8.93 -8.62
N VAL A 141 0.24 10.01 -8.79
CA VAL A 141 -0.94 10.01 -9.68
C VAL A 141 -0.56 9.69 -11.13
N THR A 142 0.56 10.24 -11.61
CA THR A 142 1.06 9.96 -12.97
C THR A 142 1.47 8.49 -13.14
N VAL A 143 2.13 7.90 -12.14
CA VAL A 143 2.47 6.46 -12.13
C VAL A 143 1.20 5.60 -12.22
N ILE A 144 0.16 5.94 -11.45
CA ILE A 144 -1.13 5.23 -11.50
C ILE A 144 -1.75 5.31 -12.90
N ALA A 145 -1.81 6.52 -13.47
CA ALA A 145 -2.36 6.72 -14.80
C ALA A 145 -1.58 5.95 -15.88
N ALA A 146 -0.25 5.87 -15.77
CA ALA A 146 0.60 5.14 -16.70
C ALA A 146 0.34 3.62 -16.65
N HIS A 147 0.30 3.03 -15.44
CA HIS A 147 -0.03 1.61 -15.28
C HIS A 147 -1.43 1.27 -15.79
N ARG A 148 -2.42 2.15 -15.52
CA ARG A 148 -3.78 2.01 -16.06
C ARG A 148 -3.80 2.03 -17.58
N ALA A 149 -3.14 3.01 -18.20
CA ALA A 149 -3.09 3.15 -19.65
C ALA A 149 -2.40 1.95 -20.32
N LEU A 150 -1.29 1.47 -19.75
CA LEU A 150 -0.62 0.27 -20.23
C LEU A 150 -1.51 -0.97 -20.12
N GLY A 151 -2.29 -1.09 -19.05
CA GLY A 151 -3.28 -2.16 -18.89
C GLY A 151 -4.38 -2.12 -19.95
N GLN A 152 -4.89 -0.92 -20.27
CA GLN A 152 -5.90 -0.71 -21.32
C GLN A 152 -5.36 -1.11 -22.70
N ILE A 153 -4.18 -0.57 -23.08
CA ILE A 153 -3.53 -0.88 -24.37
C ILE A 153 -3.30 -2.39 -24.53
N ARG A 154 -2.80 -3.06 -23.49
CA ARG A 154 -2.56 -4.52 -23.51
C ARG A 154 -3.83 -5.32 -23.72
N ARG A 155 -4.93 -4.89 -23.10
CA ARG A 155 -6.23 -5.56 -23.23
C ARG A 155 -6.78 -5.42 -24.65
N GLU A 156 -6.74 -4.20 -25.20
CA GLU A 156 -7.14 -3.92 -26.58
C GLU A 156 -6.33 -4.79 -27.57
N THR A 157 -5.01 -4.90 -27.38
CA THR A 157 -4.16 -5.78 -28.21
C THR A 157 -4.53 -7.26 -28.07
N GLN A 158 -4.92 -7.73 -26.89
CA GLN A 158 -5.38 -9.11 -26.68
C GLN A 158 -6.72 -9.39 -27.35
N GLU A 159 -7.62 -8.40 -27.42
CA GLU A 159 -8.91 -8.52 -28.09
C GLU A 159 -8.74 -8.57 -29.61
N GLU A 160 -7.84 -7.77 -30.18
CA GLU A 160 -7.50 -7.80 -31.61
C GLU A 160 -6.87 -9.13 -32.04
N THR A 161 -5.96 -9.67 -31.23
CA THR A 161 -5.24 -10.92 -31.53
C THR A 161 -6.10 -12.18 -31.35
N ASN A 162 -7.10 -12.13 -30.45
CA ASN A 162 -8.06 -13.21 -30.23
C ASN A 162 -9.39 -13.00 -30.98
N GLY A 163 -9.43 -12.08 -31.96
CA GLY A 163 -10.58 -11.87 -32.83
C GLY A 163 -11.03 -13.16 -33.53
N PRO A 164 -12.31 -13.25 -33.95
CA PRO A 164 -12.90 -14.51 -34.38
C PRO A 164 -12.10 -15.12 -35.52
N ALA A 165 -11.63 -16.36 -35.31
CA ALA A 165 -11.09 -17.19 -36.38
C ALA A 165 -12.13 -17.22 -37.50
N THR A 166 -11.78 -16.62 -38.64
CA THR A 166 -12.62 -16.53 -39.82
C THR A 166 -12.70 -17.87 -40.53
#